data_AF-A0A1I2QWG2-F1
#
_entry.id   AF-A0A1I2QWG2-F1
#
_cell.length_a   1.000
_cell.length_b   1.000
_cell.length_c   1.000
_cell.angle_alpha   90.00
_cell.angle_beta   90.00
_cell.angle_gamma   90.00
#
_symmetry.space_group_name_H-M   'P 1'
#
loop_
_entity.id
_entity.type
_entity.pdbx_description
1 polymer ?
#
loop_
_entity_poly.entity_id
_entity_poly.type
_entity_poly.pdbx_seq_one_letter_code
_entity_poly.pdbx_strand_id
1 'polypeptide(L)' 'MAKKKNYAQHEVLEVHEMLTVKSASAAKSSLMQGLATDKELKELLEEDAKVSQEAIQELKGILQEAK' A
#
# COMPACT_ATOMS: atom_id res chain seq x y z
N MET A 1 25.51 10.85 11.40
CA MET A 1 25.09 11.15 10.01
C MET A 1 24.58 9.83 9.43
N ALA A 2 23.26 9.70 9.20
CA ALA A 2 22.68 8.47 8.67
C ALA A 2 23.15 8.26 7.22
N LYS A 3 23.68 7.06 6.90
CA LYS A 3 24.08 6.70 5.53
C LYS A 3 22.84 6.76 4.63
N LYS A 4 22.89 7.53 3.53
CA LYS A 4 21.92 7.40 2.43
C LYS A 4 21.94 5.94 1.96
N LYS A 5 20.78 5.28 1.97
CA LYS A 5 20.63 3.97 1.34
C LYS A 5 20.65 4.17 -0.17
N ASN A 6 21.65 3.59 -0.83
CA ASN A 6 21.74 3.61 -2.29
C ASN A 6 21.00 2.37 -2.81
N TYR A 7 19.74 2.55 -3.20
CA TYR A 7 18.97 1.51 -3.86
C TYR A 7 19.39 1.38 -5.33
N ALA A 8 19.47 0.15 -5.82
CA ALA A 8 19.60 -0.12 -7.24
C ALA A 8 18.29 0.23 -7.96
N GLN A 9 18.37 0.53 -9.26
CA GLN A 9 17.21 0.98 -10.03
C GLN A 9 16.06 -0.04 -10.04
N HIS A 10 16.36 -1.35 -10.09
CA HIS A 10 15.32 -2.38 -10.05
C HIS A 10 14.60 -2.44 -8.70
N GLU A 11 15.30 -2.23 -7.58
CA GLU A 11 14.68 -2.18 -6.24
C GLU A 11 13.68 -1.03 -6.14
N VAL A 12 14.03 0.15 -6.70
CA VAL A 12 13.11 1.30 -6.74
C VAL A 12 11.88 0.99 -7.60
N LEU A 13 12.06 0.30 -8.72
CA LEU A 13 10.95 -0.12 -9.60
C LEU A 13 10.05 -1.14 -8.90
N GLU A 14 10.61 -2.14 -8.22
CA GLU A 14 9.85 -3.14 -7.46
C GLU A 14 9.00 -2.49 -6.36
N VAL A 15 9.55 -1.51 -5.63
CA VAL A 15 8.80 -0.76 -4.61
C VAL A 15 7.66 0.05 -5.25
N HIS A 16 7.89 0.65 -6.43
CA HIS A 16 6.84 1.37 -7.17
C HIS A 16 5.72 0.43 -7.66
N GLU A 17 6.07 -0.78 -8.10
CA GLU A 17 5.10 -1.81 -8.48
C GLU A 17 4.27 -2.26 -7.28
N MET A 18 4.92 -2.54 -6.14
CA MET A 18 4.22 -2.86 -4.89
C MET A 18 3.27 -1.74 -4.45
N LEU A 19 3.72 -0.47 -4.55
CA LEU A 19 2.88 0.69 -4.24
C LEU A 19 1.65 0.76 -5.13
N THR A 20 1.82 0.46 -6.42
CA THR A 20 0.72 0.43 -7.40
C THR A 20 -0.30 -0.66 -7.05
N VAL A 21 0.18 -1.87 -6.74
CA VAL A 21 -0.67 -3.00 -6.34
C VAL A 21 -1.44 -2.65 -5.07
N LYS A 22 -0.78 -2.14 -4.03
CA LYS A 22 -1.44 -1.78 -2.76
C LYS A 22 -2.42 -0.62 -2.90
N SER A 23 -2.13 0.36 -3.75
CA SER A 23 -3.07 1.44 -4.08
C SER A 23 -4.35 0.89 -4.74
N ALA A 24 -4.21 -0.06 -5.66
CA ALA A 24 -5.35 -0.72 -6.28
C ALA A 24 -6.16 -1.56 -5.27
N SER A 25 -5.49 -2.28 -4.38
CA SER A 25 -6.15 -3.04 -3.30
C SER A 25 -6.94 -2.13 -2.36
N ALA A 26 -6.31 -1.06 -1.84
CA ALA A 26 -6.98 -0.11 -0.95
C ALA A 26 -8.24 0.49 -1.57
N ALA A 27 -8.16 0.89 -2.85
CA ALA A 27 -9.31 1.43 -3.57
C ALA A 27 -10.42 0.39 -3.74
N LYS A 28 -10.08 -0.84 -4.16
CA LYS A 28 -11.05 -1.92 -4.33
C LYS A 28 -11.75 -2.28 -3.03
N SER A 29 -10.98 -2.48 -1.95
CA SER A 29 -11.53 -2.87 -0.66
C SER A 29 -12.40 -1.77 -0.07
N SER A 30 -11.98 -0.51 -0.17
CA SER A 30 -12.82 0.63 0.28
C SER A 30 -14.14 0.72 -0.50
N LEU A 31 -14.10 0.56 -1.83
CA LEU A 31 -15.32 0.59 -2.65
C LEU A 31 -16.23 -0.60 -2.35
N MET A 32 -15.68 -1.80 -2.26
CA MET A 32 -16.44 -3.02 -1.97
C MET A 32 -17.02 -3.01 -0.56
N GLN A 33 -16.33 -2.42 0.43
CA GLN A 33 -16.81 -2.29 1.81
C GLN A 33 -18.11 -1.47 1.87
N GLY A 34 -18.23 -0.42 1.05
CA GLY A 34 -19.46 0.37 0.92
C GLY A 34 -20.61 -0.37 0.22
N LEU A 35 -20.31 -1.40 -0.58
CA LEU A 35 -21.30 -2.18 -1.35
C LEU A 35 -21.69 -3.51 -0.69
N ALA A 36 -20.82 -4.06 0.15
CA ALA A 36 -21.08 -5.32 0.85
C ALA A 36 -22.30 -5.19 1.76
N THR A 37 -23.02 -6.29 1.97
CA THR A 37 -24.17 -6.36 2.88
C THR A 37 -23.90 -7.32 4.03
N ASP A 38 -23.15 -8.38 3.76
CA ASP A 38 -22.64 -9.31 4.76
C ASP A 38 -21.68 -8.59 5.73
N LYS A 39 -21.88 -8.82 7.03
CA LYS A 39 -21.16 -8.11 8.10
C LYS A 39 -19.70 -8.53 8.17
N GLU A 40 -19.42 -9.84 8.12
CA GLU A 40 -18.05 -10.35 8.21
C GLU A 40 -17.22 -9.91 7.00
N LEU A 41 -17.84 -9.92 5.81
CA LEU A 41 -17.20 -9.41 4.62
C LEU A 41 -16.88 -7.91 4.71
N LYS A 42 -17.77 -7.09 5.29
CA LYS A 42 -17.48 -5.67 5.52
C LYS A 42 -16.28 -5.45 6.43
N GLU A 43 -16.22 -6.19 7.54
CA GLU A 43 -15.13 -6.08 8.51
C GLU A 43 -13.80 -6.48 7.86
N LEU A 44 -13.79 -7.54 7.05
CA LEU A 44 -12.60 -7.96 6.31
C LEU A 44 -12.13 -6.91 5.29
N LEU A 45 -13.06 -6.28 4.57
CA LEU A 45 -12.75 -5.24 3.59
C LEU A 45 -12.27 -3.94 4.25
N GLU A 46 -12.81 -3.61 5.43
CA GLU A 46 -12.34 -2.47 6.24
C GLU A 46 -10.92 -2.71 6.76
N GLU A 47 -10.64 -3.91 7.25
CA GLU A 47 -9.29 -4.31 7.67
C GLU A 47 -8.30 -4.25 6.50
N ASP A 48 -8.64 -4.82 5.34
CA ASP A 48 -7.76 -4.79 4.16
C ASP A 48 -7.52 -3.35 3.66
N ALA A 49 -8.54 -2.50 3.68
CA ALA A 49 -8.40 -1.09 3.31
C ALA A 49 -7.42 -0.37 4.25
N LYS A 50 -7.54 -0.61 5.57
CA LYS A 50 -6.64 -0.03 6.58
C LYS A 50 -5.19 -0.51 6.40
N VAL A 51 -4.97 -1.83 6.35
CA VAL A 51 -3.62 -2.42 6.20
C VAL A 51 -2.99 -1.99 4.87
N SER A 52 -3.78 -1.91 3.78
CA SER A 52 -3.28 -1.43 2.50
C SER A 52 -2.89 0.06 2.54
N GLN A 53 -3.62 0.90 3.28
CA GLN A 53 -3.26 2.30 3.47
C GLN A 53 -1.96 2.47 4.26
N GLU A 54 -1.76 1.68 5.32
CA GLU A 54 -0.51 1.67 6.11
C GLU A 54 0.68 1.28 5.22
N ALA A 55 0.56 0.19 4.45
CA ALA A 55 1.59 -0.23 3.49
C ALA A 55 1.90 0.84 2.43
N ILE A 56 0.89 1.57 1.94
CA ILE A 56 1.10 2.68 1.00
C ILE A 56 1.97 3.78 1.61
N GLN A 57 1.78 4.13 2.88
CA GLN A 57 2.59 5.14 3.55
C GLN A 57 4.04 4.69 3.71
N GLU A 58 4.25 3.44 4.11
CA GLU A 58 5.59 2.85 4.25
C GLU A 58 6.34 2.83 2.90
N LEU A 59 5.69 2.33 1.84
CA LEU A 59 6.29 2.24 0.50
C LEU A 59 6.61 3.64 -0.05
N LYS A 60 5.75 4.64 0.20
CA LYS A 60 6.06 6.04 -0.14
C LYS A 60 7.27 6.57 0.62
N GLY A 61 7.41 6.22 1.90
CA GLY A 61 8.59 6.56 2.71
C GLY A 61 9.87 5.99 2.10
N ILE A 62 9.85 4.71 1.70
CA ILE A 62 11.00 4.06 1.05
C ILE A 62 11.37 4.78 -0.27
N LEU A 63 10.39 5.12 -1.10
CA LEU A 63 10.64 5.86 -2.35
C LEU A 63 11.15 7.29 -2.12
N GLN A 64 10.81 7.92 -1.01
CA GLN A 64 11.35 9.22 -0.63
C GLN A 64 12.81 9.11 -0.16
N GLU A 65 13.16 8.04 0.57
CA GLU A 65 14.54 7.74 0.97
C GLU A 65 15.44 7.39 -0.23
N ALA A 66 14.85 6.81 -1.28
CA ALA A 66 15.55 6.44 -2.51
C ALA A 66 15.90 7.60 -3.44
N LYS A 67 15.48 8.85 -3.13
CA LYS A 67 15.78 10.06 -3.91
C LYS A 67 17.15 10.71 -3.60
#